data_AF-C3YE02-F1
#
_entry.id   AF-C3YE02-F1
#
_cell.length_a   1.000
_cell.length_b   1.000
_cell.length_c   1.000
_cell.angle_alpha   90.00
_cell.angle_beta   90.00
_cell.angle_gamma   90.00
#
_symmetry.space_group_name_H-M   'P 1'
#
loop_
_entity.id
_entity.type
_entity.pdbx_description
1 polymer ?
#
loop_
_entity_poly.entity_id
_entity_poly.type
_entity_poly.pdbx_seq_one_letter_code
_entity_poly.pdbx_strand_id
1 'polypeptide(L)'
;MSGEQTAKYRKRKADDDGSEDKSGGKKAFPDSPPHMPDRGSNDALDVITIDGIVIKGYHVFKRRPLQGLEMKVMREYDNPYDRNAFVVKMPDLSSIPADQHHVVTDEKRGTTVRSIAGEIIGRLPAGLCRILADMEGTYRRAMCVATGPPRASFAPWPKPSNRGGGAVVPGKVYLEVNRREKASIVAQLRGAVELHMSTVQQVIGIN
;
A
#
# COMPACT_ATOMS: atom_id res chain seq x y z
N MET A 1 -33.33 -38.37 29.70
CA MET A 1 -32.26 -38.89 30.58
C MET A 1 -31.27 -37.74 30.77
N SER A 2 -31.52 -36.81 31.69
CA SER A 2 -31.27 -36.86 33.14
C SER A 2 -29.81 -37.21 33.47
N GLY A 3 -29.10 -36.29 34.13
CA GLY A 3 -27.74 -36.51 34.61
C GLY A 3 -26.94 -35.22 34.92
N GLU A 4 -27.41 -34.44 35.88
CA GLU A 4 -26.64 -33.42 36.62
C GLU A 4 -25.71 -34.09 37.67
N GLN A 5 -24.57 -33.47 38.00
CA GLN A 5 -23.83 -33.44 39.31
C GLN A 5 -22.31 -33.23 39.06
N THR A 6 -21.71 -32.06 39.29
CA THR A 6 -21.22 -31.41 40.54
C THR A 6 -20.18 -32.17 41.37
N ALA A 7 -18.99 -31.55 41.60
CA ALA A 7 -18.25 -31.52 42.89
C ALA A 7 -16.88 -30.80 42.77
N LYS A 8 -16.69 -29.66 43.48
CA LYS A 8 -15.91 -29.47 44.74
C LYS A 8 -14.41 -29.15 44.53
N TYR A 9 -14.00 -27.89 44.70
CA TYR A 9 -13.50 -27.24 45.95
C TYR A 9 -12.21 -27.84 46.54
N ARG A 10 -11.11 -27.08 46.52
CA ARG A 10 -10.10 -27.11 47.59
C ARG A 10 -9.37 -25.77 47.74
N LYS A 11 -9.28 -25.37 49.01
CA LYS A 11 -8.88 -24.09 49.62
C LYS A 11 -7.61 -24.34 50.45
N ARG A 12 -6.63 -23.43 50.42
CA ARG A 12 -5.61 -23.18 51.48
C ARG A 12 -5.22 -21.68 51.36
N LYS A 13 -5.58 -20.81 52.31
CA LYS A 13 -4.84 -20.38 53.54
C LYS A 13 -3.40 -19.93 53.19
N ALA A 14 -3.03 -18.65 53.22
CA ALA A 14 -3.02 -17.62 54.28
C ALA A 14 -1.94 -17.84 55.36
N ASP A 15 -1.41 -16.71 55.84
CA ASP A 15 -0.45 -16.47 56.93
C ASP A 15 1.03 -16.46 56.43
N ASP A 16 1.96 -15.56 56.82
CA ASP A 16 1.97 -14.58 57.90
C ASP A 16 3.16 -13.60 57.79
N ASP A 17 2.99 -12.46 58.46
CA ASP A 17 3.88 -11.47 59.09
C ASP A 17 5.40 -11.32 58.81
N GLY A 18 5.79 -10.04 58.83
CA GLY A 18 6.87 -9.57 59.72
C GLY A 18 8.18 -9.11 59.08
N SER A 19 8.41 -7.79 58.99
CA SER A 19 9.37 -7.07 59.85
C SER A 19 9.81 -5.72 59.26
N GLU A 20 9.69 -4.67 60.09
CA GLU A 20 10.24 -3.33 59.90
C GLU A 20 11.78 -3.34 59.83
N ASP A 21 12.37 -2.45 59.01
CA ASP A 21 13.63 -1.82 59.38
C ASP A 21 13.72 -0.40 58.83
N LYS A 22 13.82 0.55 59.77
CA LYS A 22 14.07 1.98 59.56
C LYS A 22 15.56 2.22 59.63
N SER A 23 16.18 2.67 58.54
CA SER A 23 17.44 3.44 58.65
C SER A 23 17.72 4.30 57.42
N GLY A 24 17.69 5.62 57.63
CA GLY A 24 18.75 6.53 57.22
C GLY A 24 19.03 6.73 55.72
N GLY A 25 18.58 7.86 55.18
CA GLY A 25 19.19 8.42 53.96
C GLY A 25 18.30 9.43 53.24
N LYS A 26 18.19 10.67 53.76
CA LYS A 26 17.71 11.81 52.96
C LYS A 26 18.78 12.12 51.90
N LYS A 27 18.73 11.45 50.75
CA LYS A 27 19.36 11.90 49.51
C LYS A 27 18.34 12.77 48.77
N ALA A 28 18.71 14.02 48.53
CA ALA A 28 17.95 14.92 47.67
C ALA A 28 17.87 14.29 46.28
N PHE A 29 16.67 13.93 45.84
CA PHE A 29 16.38 13.59 44.46
C PHE A 29 16.31 14.91 43.69
N PRO A 30 17.10 15.12 42.62
CA PRO A 30 16.81 16.21 41.70
C PRO A 30 15.48 15.91 41.00
N ASP A 31 14.46 16.72 41.33
CA ASP A 31 13.15 16.77 40.68
C ASP A 31 13.28 17.25 39.22
N SER A 32 13.79 16.39 38.36
CA SER A 32 13.67 16.57 36.92
C SER A 32 13.54 15.20 36.28
N PRO A 33 12.35 14.85 35.75
CA PRO A 33 12.22 13.73 34.84
C PRO A 33 13.31 13.85 33.76
N PRO A 34 13.96 12.75 33.36
CA PRO A 34 14.85 12.80 32.21
C PRO A 34 14.04 13.39 31.06
N HIS A 35 14.52 14.51 30.53
CA HIS A 35 14.00 15.10 29.30
C HIS A 35 14.15 14.03 28.23
N MET A 36 13.08 13.26 27.99
CA MET A 36 13.01 12.40 26.83
C MET A 36 13.15 13.34 25.64
N PRO A 37 14.16 13.15 24.78
CA PRO A 37 14.21 13.92 23.55
C PRO A 37 12.87 13.67 22.86
N ASP A 38 12.14 14.76 22.65
CA ASP A 38 10.91 14.75 21.90
C ASP A 38 11.24 14.04 20.59
N ARG A 39 10.78 12.80 20.45
CA ARG A 39 11.05 11.94 19.30
C ARG A 39 10.16 12.40 18.15
N GLY A 40 10.08 13.71 17.95
CA GLY A 40 9.72 14.34 16.69
C GLY A 40 10.85 14.11 15.71
N SER A 41 11.09 12.85 15.33
CA SER A 41 11.60 12.61 13.99
C SER A 41 10.51 13.14 13.06
N ASN A 42 10.68 14.38 12.63
CA ASN A 42 10.22 14.81 11.32
C ASN A 42 10.94 13.87 10.34
N ASP A 43 10.43 12.64 10.20
CA ASP A 43 10.92 11.66 9.25
C ASP A 43 10.63 12.25 7.89
N ALA A 44 11.63 12.98 7.39
CA ALA A 44 11.56 13.62 6.10
C ALA A 44 11.21 12.54 5.08
N LEU A 45 10.03 12.67 4.48
CA LEU A 45 9.61 11.77 3.44
C LEU A 45 10.30 12.15 2.13
N ASP A 46 10.50 11.15 1.29
CA ASP A 46 10.91 11.30 -0.09
C ASP A 46 10.10 10.34 -0.96
N VAL A 47 10.10 10.58 -2.27
CA VAL A 47 9.34 9.78 -3.23
C VAL A 47 10.30 9.01 -4.11
N ILE A 48 10.00 7.72 -4.31
CA ILE A 48 10.58 6.89 -5.35
C ILE A 48 9.54 6.75 -6.46
N THR A 49 9.96 6.96 -7.71
CA THR A 49 9.10 6.79 -8.89
C THR A 49 9.47 5.52 -9.63
N ILE A 50 8.49 4.67 -9.87
CA ILE A 50 8.56 3.50 -10.76
C ILE A 50 7.81 3.85 -12.04
N ASP A 51 8.55 4.20 -13.08
CA ASP A 51 8.05 4.59 -14.40
C ASP A 51 7.91 3.38 -15.33
N GLY A 52 7.17 3.56 -16.43
CA GLY A 52 7.01 2.54 -17.47
C GLY A 52 6.06 1.40 -17.10
N ILE A 53 5.31 1.53 -16.01
CA ILE A 53 4.36 0.51 -15.57
C ILE A 53 3.07 0.57 -16.38
N VAL A 54 2.24 -0.46 -16.23
CA VAL A 54 0.90 -0.51 -16.81
C VAL A 54 -0.11 -0.96 -15.77
N ILE A 55 -1.29 -0.35 -15.79
CA ILE A 55 -2.46 -0.79 -15.04
C ILE A 55 -3.20 -1.81 -15.91
N LYS A 56 -3.38 -3.03 -15.39
CA LYS A 56 -4.04 -4.15 -16.05
C LYS A 56 -5.49 -4.27 -15.62
N GLY A 57 -6.25 -5.10 -16.36
CA GLY A 57 -7.64 -5.43 -16.01
C GLY A 57 -8.68 -4.49 -16.61
N TYR A 58 -8.31 -3.59 -17.53
CA TYR A 58 -9.26 -2.68 -18.19
C TYR A 58 -10.47 -3.39 -18.81
N HIS A 59 -10.30 -4.62 -19.30
CA HIS A 59 -11.38 -5.43 -19.85
C HIS A 59 -12.43 -5.87 -18.82
N VAL A 60 -12.04 -5.98 -17.54
CA VAL A 60 -12.92 -6.27 -16.41
C VAL A 60 -13.57 -4.99 -15.91
N PHE A 61 -12.76 -4.00 -15.55
CA PHE A 61 -13.24 -2.78 -14.88
C PHE A 61 -13.88 -1.78 -15.83
N LYS A 62 -13.37 -1.68 -17.07
CA LYS A 62 -13.89 -0.81 -18.14
C LYS A 62 -13.98 0.68 -17.74
N ARG A 63 -13.09 1.14 -16.85
CA ARG A 63 -13.00 2.52 -16.39
C ARG A 63 -11.70 3.16 -16.86
N ARG A 64 -11.79 4.36 -17.43
CA ARG A 64 -10.64 5.17 -17.83
C ARG A 64 -10.36 6.19 -16.74
N PRO A 65 -9.16 6.21 -16.14
CA PRO A 65 -8.81 7.28 -15.20
C PRO A 65 -8.56 8.59 -15.95
N LEU A 66 -8.73 9.71 -15.27
CA LEU A 66 -8.23 11.00 -15.76
C LEU A 66 -6.69 10.96 -15.75
N GLN A 67 -6.06 11.32 -16.87
CA GLN A 67 -4.60 11.34 -16.96
C GLN A 67 -4.03 12.36 -15.96
N GLY A 68 -2.94 11.98 -15.28
CA GLY A 68 -2.29 12.82 -14.27
C GLY A 68 -3.00 12.88 -12.93
N LEU A 69 -4.23 12.36 -12.80
CA LEU A 69 -4.90 12.26 -11.51
C LEU A 69 -4.26 11.15 -10.68
N GLU A 70 -3.95 11.47 -9.43
CA GLU A 70 -3.36 10.55 -8.48
C GLU A 70 -4.38 9.56 -7.93
N MET A 71 -4.07 8.27 -8.05
CA MET A 71 -4.89 7.15 -7.61
C MET A 71 -4.20 6.39 -6.49
N LYS A 72 -5.01 5.79 -5.61
CA LYS A 72 -4.51 4.98 -4.49
C LYS A 72 -4.13 3.58 -5.00
N VAL A 73 -2.95 3.09 -4.61
CA VAL A 73 -2.56 1.69 -4.79
C VAL A 73 -2.77 0.98 -3.47
N MET A 74 -3.57 -0.08 -3.45
CA MET A 74 -3.98 -0.76 -2.23
C MET A 74 -3.86 -2.27 -2.39
N ARG A 75 -3.44 -2.96 -1.32
CA ARG A 75 -3.39 -4.43 -1.30
C ARG A 75 -4.82 -5.00 -1.30
N GLU A 76 -5.03 -6.03 -2.10
CA GLU A 76 -6.29 -6.78 -2.21
C GLU A 76 -6.06 -8.18 -1.60
N TYR A 77 -6.28 -8.29 -0.29
CA TYR A 77 -5.93 -9.48 0.51
C TYR A 77 -6.75 -10.72 0.15
N ASP A 78 -7.96 -10.49 -0.37
CA ASP A 78 -9.03 -11.44 -0.62
C ASP A 78 -9.14 -11.81 -2.11
N ASN A 79 -8.11 -11.48 -2.91
CA ASN A 79 -8.03 -11.90 -4.30
C ASN A 79 -7.78 -13.41 -4.42
N PRO A 80 -8.68 -14.19 -5.06
CA PRO A 80 -8.55 -15.64 -5.13
C PRO A 80 -7.48 -16.13 -6.11
N TYR A 81 -6.97 -15.24 -6.98
CA TYR A 81 -6.00 -15.59 -8.03
C TYR A 81 -4.56 -15.19 -7.69
N ASP A 82 -4.39 -14.12 -6.89
CA ASP A 82 -3.08 -13.60 -6.52
C ASP A 82 -3.12 -12.98 -5.11
N ARG A 83 -2.56 -13.69 -4.12
CA ARG A 83 -2.46 -13.24 -2.72
C ARG A 83 -1.64 -11.95 -2.52
N ASN A 84 -0.87 -11.57 -3.53
CA ASN A 84 -0.05 -10.36 -3.51
C ASN A 84 -0.72 -9.23 -4.32
N ALA A 85 -1.95 -9.41 -4.80
CA ALA A 85 -2.59 -8.45 -5.69
C ALA A 85 -2.67 -7.03 -5.08
N PHE A 86 -2.38 -6.04 -5.92
CA PHE A 86 -2.63 -4.63 -5.65
C PHE A 86 -3.61 -4.07 -6.67
N VAL A 87 -4.65 -3.41 -6.18
CA VAL A 87 -5.62 -2.66 -6.97
C VAL A 87 -5.24 -1.19 -7.06
N VAL A 88 -5.58 -0.57 -8.19
CA VAL A 88 -5.49 0.88 -8.40
C VAL A 88 -6.91 1.44 -8.33
N LYS A 89 -7.15 2.30 -7.35
CA LYS A 89 -8.46 2.87 -7.03
C LYS A 89 -8.45 4.37 -7.23
N MET A 90 -9.47 4.91 -7.89
CA MET A 90 -9.68 6.35 -7.97
C MET A 90 -9.77 6.97 -6.58
N PRO A 91 -9.26 8.21 -6.41
CA PRO A 91 -9.50 8.96 -5.19
C PRO A 91 -11.01 9.15 -4.97
N ASP A 92 -11.38 9.32 -3.70
CA ASP A 92 -12.76 9.61 -3.33
C ASP A 92 -13.13 11.01 -3.86
N LEU A 93 -14.38 11.22 -4.25
CA LEU A 93 -14.79 12.45 -4.95
C LEU A 93 -14.43 13.73 -4.18
N SER A 94 -14.52 13.69 -2.85
CA SER A 94 -14.19 14.82 -1.97
C SER A 94 -12.70 15.21 -1.99
N SER A 95 -11.83 14.34 -2.47
CA SER A 95 -10.38 14.58 -2.60
C SER A 95 -9.96 15.01 -4.01
N ILE A 96 -10.91 15.08 -4.95
CA ILE A 96 -10.67 15.53 -6.32
C ILE A 96 -11.04 17.02 -6.41
N PRO A 97 -10.26 17.86 -7.11
CA PRO A 97 -10.64 19.23 -7.42
C PRO A 97 -12.00 19.31 -8.13
N ALA A 98 -12.88 20.22 -7.68
CA ALA A 98 -14.26 20.29 -8.15
C ALA A 98 -14.41 20.60 -9.65
N ASP A 99 -13.46 21.35 -10.20
CA ASP A 99 -13.32 21.65 -11.63
C ASP A 99 -13.09 20.40 -12.48
N GLN A 100 -12.53 19.33 -11.90
CA GLN A 100 -12.27 18.08 -12.60
C GLN A 100 -13.45 17.09 -12.56
N HIS A 101 -14.46 17.31 -11.71
CA HIS A 101 -15.53 16.34 -11.49
C HIS A 101 -16.31 15.95 -12.75
N HIS A 102 -16.51 16.90 -13.66
CA HIS A 102 -17.33 16.73 -14.85
C HIS A 102 -16.52 16.39 -16.11
N VAL A 103 -15.20 16.27 -15.98
CA VAL A 103 -14.34 15.87 -17.10
C VAL A 103 -14.72 14.47 -17.55
N VAL A 104 -14.97 14.33 -18.86
CA VAL A 104 -15.29 13.05 -19.49
C VAL A 104 -14.03 12.20 -19.56
N THR A 105 -14.09 10.98 -19.05
CA THR A 105 -12.97 10.05 -19.05
C THR A 105 -13.10 8.97 -20.12
N ASP A 106 -14.33 8.59 -20.50
CA ASP A 106 -14.62 7.69 -21.64
C ASP A 106 -15.88 8.15 -22.37
N GLU A 107 -15.71 8.85 -23.50
CA GLU A 107 -16.81 9.33 -24.35
C GLU A 107 -17.73 8.20 -24.81
N LYS A 108 -17.16 7.02 -25.12
CA LYS A 108 -17.94 5.86 -25.60
C LYS A 108 -18.92 5.35 -24.54
N ARG A 109 -18.61 5.56 -23.27
CA ARG A 109 -19.42 5.08 -22.13
C ARG A 109 -20.15 6.21 -21.41
N GLY A 110 -19.90 7.47 -21.79
CA GLY A 110 -20.41 8.64 -21.08
C GLY A 110 -19.91 8.74 -19.63
N THR A 111 -18.75 8.16 -19.30
CA THR A 111 -18.23 8.22 -17.92
C THR A 111 -17.46 9.52 -17.69
N THR A 112 -17.67 10.10 -16.51
CA THR A 112 -16.95 11.27 -16.01
C THR A 112 -16.10 10.89 -14.79
N VAL A 113 -15.18 11.76 -14.40
CA VAL A 113 -14.41 11.61 -13.15
C VAL A 113 -15.32 11.36 -11.95
N ARG A 114 -16.40 12.14 -11.82
CA ARG A 114 -17.40 11.97 -10.76
C ARG A 114 -17.98 10.56 -10.74
N SER A 115 -18.34 10.01 -11.89
CA SER A 115 -18.99 8.70 -11.99
C SER A 115 -18.08 7.52 -11.63
N ILE A 116 -16.76 7.72 -11.62
CA ILE A 116 -15.77 6.68 -11.32
C ILE A 116 -14.94 6.99 -10.06
N ALA A 117 -15.22 8.08 -9.36
CA ALA A 117 -14.52 8.43 -8.12
C ALA A 117 -14.75 7.34 -7.08
N GLY A 118 -13.69 6.96 -6.34
CA GLY A 118 -13.73 5.85 -5.40
C GLY A 118 -13.87 4.46 -6.04
N GLU A 119 -13.84 4.32 -7.37
CA GLU A 119 -13.95 3.02 -8.03
C GLU A 119 -12.58 2.40 -8.34
N ILE A 120 -12.52 1.07 -8.44
CA ILE A 120 -11.33 0.35 -8.89
C ILE A 120 -11.20 0.48 -10.41
N ILE A 121 -10.03 0.94 -10.86
CA ILE A 121 -9.67 1.12 -12.27
C ILE A 121 -8.98 -0.11 -12.84
N GLY A 122 -8.18 -0.79 -12.01
CA GLY A 122 -7.38 -1.91 -12.45
C GLY A 122 -6.52 -2.51 -11.35
N ARG A 123 -5.59 -3.35 -11.78
CA ARG A 123 -4.57 -3.95 -10.92
C ARG A 123 -3.18 -3.67 -11.45
N LEU A 124 -2.21 -3.65 -10.56
CA LEU A 124 -0.81 -3.64 -10.97
C LEU A 124 -0.43 -5.01 -11.60
N PRO A 125 0.66 -5.07 -12.39
CA PRO A 125 1.15 -6.34 -12.91
C PRO A 125 1.61 -7.26 -11.77
N ALA A 126 1.33 -8.57 -11.87
CA ALA A 126 1.65 -9.56 -10.83
C ALA A 126 3.11 -9.52 -10.33
N GLY A 127 4.09 -9.30 -11.23
CA GLY A 127 5.49 -9.12 -10.83
C GLY A 127 5.69 -7.92 -9.90
N LEU A 128 5.07 -6.77 -10.22
CA LEU A 128 5.14 -5.57 -9.37
C LEU A 128 4.34 -5.76 -8.08
N CYS A 129 3.18 -6.41 -8.14
CA CYS A 129 2.39 -6.79 -6.97
C CYS A 129 3.23 -7.60 -5.97
N ARG A 130 3.98 -8.60 -6.45
CA ARG A 130 4.89 -9.39 -5.62
C ARG A 130 5.98 -8.53 -4.98
N ILE A 131 6.66 -7.69 -5.77
CA ILE A 131 7.71 -6.80 -5.27
C ILE A 131 7.17 -5.89 -4.16
N LEU A 132 6.02 -5.25 -4.38
CA LEU A 132 5.41 -4.36 -3.39
C LEU A 132 4.95 -5.11 -2.14
N ALA A 133 4.43 -6.34 -2.28
CA ALA A 133 4.06 -7.18 -1.15
C ALA A 133 5.27 -7.57 -0.29
N ASP A 134 6.40 -7.90 -0.92
CA ASP A 134 7.65 -8.25 -0.22
C ASP A 134 8.28 -7.03 0.48
N MET A 135 7.95 -5.82 0.01
CA MET A 135 8.42 -4.54 0.55
C MET A 135 7.38 -3.84 1.45
N GLU A 136 6.30 -4.53 1.81
CA GLU A 136 5.27 -3.94 2.67
C GLU A 136 5.88 -3.57 4.03
N GLY A 137 5.60 -2.35 4.48
CA GLY A 137 6.21 -1.77 5.69
C GLY A 137 7.48 -0.95 5.44
N THR A 138 8.12 -1.04 4.26
CA THR A 138 9.27 -0.17 3.91
C THR A 138 8.85 1.15 3.26
N TYR A 139 7.61 1.23 2.76
CA TYR A 139 7.02 2.46 2.23
C TYR A 139 5.77 2.83 3.04
N ARG A 140 5.52 4.13 3.18
CA ARG A 140 4.36 4.67 3.89
C ARG A 140 3.09 4.57 3.06
N ARG A 141 3.20 4.85 1.75
CA ARG A 141 2.07 4.93 0.83
C ARG A 141 2.52 4.64 -0.59
N ALA A 142 1.64 4.00 -1.36
CA ALA A 142 1.80 3.77 -2.78
C ALA A 142 0.68 4.47 -3.57
N MET A 143 1.06 5.16 -4.64
CA MET A 143 0.17 5.93 -5.49
C MET A 143 0.44 5.59 -6.95
N CYS A 144 -0.53 5.83 -7.82
CA CYS A 144 -0.39 5.60 -9.25
C CYS A 144 -1.01 6.77 -10.02
N VAL A 145 -0.37 7.16 -11.12
CA VAL A 145 -0.95 8.07 -12.11
C VAL A 145 -1.02 7.39 -13.45
N ALA A 146 -2.11 7.62 -14.18
CA ALA A 146 -2.16 7.28 -15.60
C ALA A 146 -1.35 8.31 -16.40
N THR A 147 -0.51 7.83 -17.31
CA THR A 147 0.33 8.67 -18.19
C THR A 147 -0.17 8.71 -19.63
N GLY A 148 -1.25 7.99 -19.92
CA GLY A 148 -1.89 8.00 -21.24
C GLY A 148 -3.18 7.19 -21.26
N PRO A 149 -3.88 7.17 -22.41
CA PRO A 149 -5.13 6.44 -22.57
C PRO A 149 -4.91 4.91 -22.54
N PRO A 150 -5.97 4.11 -22.28
CA PRO A 150 -5.90 2.67 -22.48
C PRO A 150 -5.48 2.33 -23.91
N ARG A 151 -4.50 1.44 -24.05
CA ARG A 151 -3.98 0.99 -25.34
C ARG A 151 -3.81 -0.52 -25.37
N ALA A 152 -3.75 -1.11 -26.55
CA ALA A 152 -3.43 -2.52 -26.70
C ALA A 152 -2.08 -2.83 -26.02
N SER A 153 -2.00 -3.97 -25.35
CA SER A 153 -0.82 -4.45 -24.66
C SER A 153 0.27 -4.63 -25.70
N PHE A 154 1.44 -4.11 -25.37
CA PHE A 154 2.57 -3.93 -26.26
C PHE A 154 3.81 -4.49 -25.57
N ALA A 155 4.78 -4.96 -26.34
CA ALA A 155 6.02 -5.46 -25.76
C ALA A 155 6.67 -4.37 -24.88
N PRO A 156 7.21 -4.70 -23.70
CA PRO A 156 7.45 -6.06 -23.17
C PRO A 156 6.28 -6.63 -22.35
N TRP A 157 5.15 -5.93 -22.25
CA TRP A 157 3.96 -6.44 -21.60
C TRP A 157 3.30 -7.51 -22.49
N PRO A 158 2.81 -8.63 -21.92
CA PRO A 158 2.33 -9.75 -22.71
C PRO A 158 1.22 -9.32 -23.66
N LYS A 159 1.35 -9.68 -24.94
CA LYS A 159 0.28 -9.50 -25.92
C LYS A 159 -0.95 -10.29 -25.47
N PRO A 160 -2.17 -9.77 -25.67
CA PRO A 160 -3.37 -10.52 -25.34
C PRO A 160 -3.38 -11.87 -26.04
N SER A 161 -3.54 -12.96 -25.27
CA SER A 161 -3.75 -14.30 -25.82
C SER A 161 -5.18 -14.50 -26.33
N ASN A 162 -6.15 -13.70 -25.85
CA ASN A 162 -7.57 -13.80 -26.19
C ASN A 162 -8.17 -12.47 -26.69
N ARG A 163 -9.21 -12.55 -27.55
CA ARG A 163 -10.05 -11.41 -27.95
C ARG A 163 -10.66 -10.76 -26.70
N GLY A 164 -10.20 -9.55 -26.38
CA GLY A 164 -10.70 -8.74 -25.26
C GLY A 164 -9.72 -8.57 -24.10
N GLY A 165 -8.69 -9.41 -23.94
CA GLY A 165 -7.72 -9.34 -22.83
C GLY A 165 -6.64 -8.26 -22.95
N GLY A 166 -6.78 -7.34 -23.92
CA GLY A 166 -5.64 -6.64 -24.49
C GLY A 166 -5.38 -5.22 -24.05
N ALA A 167 -6.30 -4.52 -23.39
CA ALA A 167 -6.06 -3.11 -23.08
C ALA A 167 -5.37 -2.93 -21.72
N VAL A 168 -4.33 -2.10 -21.70
CA VAL A 168 -3.61 -1.66 -20.50
C VAL A 168 -3.55 -0.14 -20.47
N VAL A 169 -3.54 0.44 -19.28
CA VAL A 169 -3.38 1.89 -19.11
C VAL A 169 -1.93 2.18 -18.71
N PRO A 170 -1.15 2.92 -19.51
CA PRO A 170 0.20 3.34 -19.13
C PRO A 170 0.17 4.18 -17.85
N GLY A 171 1.15 3.99 -16.98
CA GLY A 171 1.21 4.76 -15.74
C GLY A 171 2.58 4.81 -15.09
N LYS A 172 2.61 5.45 -13.93
CA LYS A 172 3.74 5.43 -12.98
C LYS A 172 3.22 5.06 -11.60
N VAL A 173 4.07 4.45 -10.79
CA VAL A 173 3.82 4.25 -9.35
C VAL A 173 4.77 5.14 -8.56
N TYR A 174 4.26 5.76 -7.52
CA TYR A 174 5.02 6.57 -6.57
C TYR A 174 4.97 5.90 -5.20
N LEU A 175 6.13 5.72 -4.58
CA LEU A 175 6.26 5.20 -3.23
C LEU A 175 6.77 6.31 -2.32
N GLU A 176 5.98 6.70 -1.32
CA GLU A 176 6.43 7.57 -0.25
C GLU A 176 7.25 6.76 0.75
N VAL A 177 8.51 7.14 0.97
CA VAL A 177 9.46 6.40 1.82
C VAL A 177 10.18 7.34 2.79
N ASN A 178 10.81 6.78 3.82
CA ASN A 178 11.73 7.55 4.65
C ASN A 178 12.96 7.94 3.82
N ARG A 179 13.30 9.24 3.80
CA ARG A 179 14.46 9.76 3.05
C ARG A 179 15.76 9.04 3.42
N ARG A 180 15.92 8.64 4.68
CA ARG A 180 17.12 7.92 5.16
C ARG A 180 17.27 6.53 4.53
N GLU A 181 16.14 5.91 4.18
CA GLU A 181 16.08 4.55 3.67
C GLU A 181 15.98 4.50 2.14
N LYS A 182 15.69 5.64 1.47
CA LYS A 182 15.45 5.74 0.03
C LYS A 182 16.50 4.99 -0.80
N ALA A 183 17.79 5.19 -0.55
CA ALA A 183 18.84 4.55 -1.34
C ALA A 183 18.83 3.01 -1.22
N SER A 184 18.60 2.49 -0.01
CA SER A 184 18.46 1.05 0.24
C SER A 184 17.22 0.48 -0.44
N ILE A 185 16.09 1.19 -0.33
CA ILE A 185 14.82 0.78 -0.94
C ILE A 185 14.93 0.80 -2.48
N VAL A 186 15.60 1.79 -3.08
CA VAL A 186 15.87 1.84 -4.52
C VAL A 186 16.72 0.64 -4.96
N ALA A 187 17.77 0.29 -4.21
CA ALA A 187 18.60 -0.87 -4.52
C ALA A 187 17.79 -2.19 -4.46
N GLN A 188 16.97 -2.36 -3.41
CA GLN A 188 16.07 -3.50 -3.27
C GLN A 188 15.07 -3.59 -4.42
N LEU A 189 14.43 -2.47 -4.78
CA LEU A 189 13.49 -2.40 -5.91
C LEU A 189 14.17 -2.82 -7.22
N ARG A 190 15.37 -2.32 -7.50
CA ARG A 190 16.13 -2.66 -8.72
C ARG A 190 16.43 -4.16 -8.78
N GLY A 191 16.96 -4.74 -7.70
CA GLY A 191 17.22 -6.17 -7.62
C GLY A 191 15.95 -7.03 -7.74
N ALA A 192 14.85 -6.59 -7.13
CA ALA A 192 13.58 -7.30 -7.20
C ALA A 192 12.93 -7.21 -8.60
N VAL A 193 13.07 -6.08 -9.30
CA VAL A 193 12.65 -5.92 -10.70
C VAL A 193 13.46 -6.83 -11.61
N GLU A 194 14.78 -6.91 -11.43
CA GLU A 194 15.63 -7.83 -12.18
C GLU A 194 15.20 -9.29 -11.97
N LEU A 195 14.90 -9.67 -10.73
CA LEU A 195 14.51 -11.03 -10.36
C LEU A 195 13.10 -11.43 -10.84
N HIS A 196 12.12 -10.54 -10.69
CA HIS A 196 10.69 -10.86 -10.89
C HIS A 196 10.09 -10.28 -12.16
N MET A 197 10.79 -9.37 -12.81
CA MET A 197 10.30 -8.61 -13.95
C MET A 197 11.36 -8.49 -15.06
N SER A 198 12.25 -9.48 -15.17
CA SER A 198 13.38 -9.50 -16.12
C SER A 198 13.00 -9.19 -17.57
N THR A 199 11.82 -9.63 -18.04
CA THR A 199 11.34 -9.36 -19.41
C THR A 199 11.00 -7.88 -19.64
N VAL A 200 10.64 -7.14 -18.60
CA VAL A 200 10.18 -5.74 -18.69
C VAL A 200 11.15 -4.75 -18.03
N GLN A 201 12.31 -5.21 -17.53
CA GLN A 201 13.28 -4.35 -16.84
C GLN A 201 13.77 -3.18 -17.70
N GLN A 202 13.89 -3.38 -19.01
CA GLN A 202 14.40 -2.36 -19.95
C GLN A 202 13.46 -1.16 -20.11
N VAL A 203 12.19 -1.30 -19.74
CA VAL A 203 11.21 -0.20 -19.83
C VAL A 203 10.85 0.40 -18.47
N ILE A 204 11.26 -0.22 -17.37
CA ILE A 204 10.97 0.27 -16.02
C ILE A 204 12.10 1.20 -15.56
N GLY A 205 11.77 2.47 -15.33
CA GLY A 205 12.67 3.44 -14.72
C GLY A 205 12.42 3.53 -13.22
N ILE A 206 13.48 3.50 -12.39
CA ILE A 206 13.38 3.74 -10.95
C ILE A 206 14.21 4.97 -10.59
N ASN A 207 13.56 6.05 -10.17
CA ASN A 207 14.16 7.35 -9.84
C ASN A 207 13.80 7.81 -8.42
#